data_AF-A0A963LR31-F1
#
_entry.id   AF-A0A963LR31-F1
#
_cell.length_a   1.000
_cell.length_b   1.000
_cell.length_c   1.000
_cell.angle_alpha   90.00
_cell.angle_beta   90.00
_cell.angle_gamma   90.00
#
_symmetry.space_group_name_H-M   'P 1'
#
loop_
_entity.id
_entity.type
_entity.pdbx_description
1 polymer ?
#
loop_
_entity_poly.entity_id
_entity_poly.type
_entity_poly.pdbx_seq_one_letter_code
_entity_poly.pdbx_strand_id
1 'polypeptide(L)'
;MSMGTTWRTPVCERLGIAHPIFGFSHAVDVVVEIARAGGYPVLGLAREMPHEIPEILREVDARMQGRPYGVDLMLPSQVPPRGDIDGVRAALPQQHLDFVAGLRERFGVRPPVKPSFFTSQVRSEELFESQIEQVLASNATGVATAIGLRQDLIARAKARGKTTFSLIGSVRHARKALAMGVDVL
;
A
#
# COMPACT_ATOMS: atom_id res chain seq x y z
N MET A 1 17.02 -0.35 40.02
CA MET A 1 16.24 -0.69 38.82
C MET A 1 16.17 0.56 37.96
N SER A 2 16.89 0.59 36.83
CA SER A 2 16.86 1.75 35.93
C SER A 2 15.46 1.88 35.34
N MET A 3 14.76 2.98 35.64
CA MET A 3 13.50 3.33 34.97
C MET A 3 13.82 3.76 33.55
N GLY A 4 14.11 2.79 32.68
CA GLY A 4 14.38 3.01 31.27
C GLY A 4 13.26 3.83 30.66
N THR A 5 13.62 4.93 30.01
CA THR A 5 12.71 5.89 29.40
C THR A 5 11.64 5.16 28.58
N THR A 6 10.37 5.28 28.97
CA THR A 6 9.26 4.63 28.28
C THR A 6 9.11 5.29 26.90
N TRP A 7 9.46 4.58 25.81
CA TRP A 7 9.33 5.05 24.42
C TRP A 7 7.88 5.17 23.92
N ARG A 8 6.91 5.29 24.83
CA ARG A 8 5.48 5.30 24.50
C ARG A 8 5.04 6.72 24.17
N THR A 9 4.43 6.89 23.00
CA THR A 9 3.98 8.19 22.47
C THR A 9 2.47 8.17 22.17
N PRO A 10 1.81 9.31 21.90
CA PRO A 10 0.38 9.34 21.58
C PRO A 10 -0.01 8.45 20.39
N VAL A 11 0.89 8.24 19.42
CA VAL A 11 0.63 7.32 18.30
C VAL A 11 0.58 5.86 18.76
N CYS A 12 1.32 5.51 19.81
CA CYS A 12 1.28 4.18 20.41
C CYS A 12 -0.09 3.88 21.03
N GLU A 13 -0.66 4.86 21.74
CA GLU A 13 -1.99 4.77 22.34
C GLU A 13 -3.08 4.68 21.28
N ARG A 14 -3.02 5.53 20.25
CA ARG A 14 -3.97 5.50 19.12
C ARG A 14 -3.98 4.15 18.40
N LEU A 15 -2.81 3.57 18.16
CA LEU A 15 -2.67 2.36 17.36
C LEU A 15 -2.69 1.07 18.19
N GLY A 16 -2.64 1.15 19.53
CA GLY A 16 -2.58 -0.02 20.39
C GLY A 16 -1.26 -0.80 20.31
N ILE A 17 -0.13 -0.10 20.10
CA ILE A 17 1.21 -0.70 19.97
C ILE A 17 2.11 -0.35 21.15
N ALA A 18 3.18 -1.13 21.36
CA ALA A 18 4.13 -0.93 22.46
C ALA A 18 5.26 0.05 22.09
N HIS A 19 5.66 0.05 20.82
CA HIS A 19 6.79 0.84 20.32
C HIS A 19 6.35 1.67 19.11
N PRO A 20 6.81 2.92 18.97
CA PRO A 20 6.53 3.78 17.82
C PRO A 20 7.40 3.38 16.62
N ILE A 21 7.48 2.08 16.33
CA ILE A 21 8.27 1.50 15.26
C ILE A 21 7.28 0.98 14.22
N PHE A 22 7.39 1.53 13.01
CA PHE A 22 6.58 1.17 11.87
C PHE A 22 7.42 0.34 10.91
N GLY A 23 6.86 -0.74 10.36
CA GLY A 23 7.56 -1.58 9.40
C GLY A 23 6.69 -1.89 8.20
N PHE A 24 7.18 -1.56 7.00
CA PHE A 24 6.51 -1.88 5.74
C PHE A 24 7.09 -3.15 5.14
N SER A 25 6.22 -4.07 4.71
CA SER A 25 6.64 -5.28 4.01
C SER A 25 5.55 -5.81 3.08
N HIS A 26 5.95 -6.58 2.08
CA HIS A 26 5.05 -7.42 1.28
C HIS A 26 4.94 -8.86 1.83
N ALA A 27 5.83 -9.25 2.74
CA ALA A 27 5.85 -10.60 3.32
C ALA A 27 5.03 -10.64 4.60
N VAL A 28 4.03 -11.54 4.65
CA VAL A 28 3.18 -11.79 5.83
C VAL A 28 4.03 -12.15 7.05
N ASP A 29 5.08 -12.96 6.88
CA ASP A 29 5.98 -13.34 7.97
C ASP A 29 6.60 -12.12 8.66
N VAL A 30 7.08 -11.15 7.88
CA VAL A 30 7.70 -9.93 8.42
C VAL A 30 6.65 -9.07 9.14
N VAL A 31 5.45 -8.94 8.56
CA VAL A 31 4.33 -8.21 9.19
C VAL A 31 3.98 -8.79 10.55
N VAL A 32 3.86 -10.12 10.64
CA VAL A 32 3.53 -10.82 11.89
C VAL A 32 4.62 -10.63 12.94
N GLU A 33 5.89 -10.73 12.55
CA GLU A 33 7.00 -10.56 13.50
C GLU A 33 7.15 -9.13 14.01
N ILE A 34 6.89 -8.11 13.17
CA ILE A 34 6.85 -6.70 13.63
C ILE A 34 5.76 -6.52 14.69
N ALA A 35 4.56 -7.05 14.45
CA ALA A 35 3.47 -6.95 15.41
C ALA A 35 3.78 -7.70 16.72
N ARG A 36 4.39 -8.89 16.64
CA ARG A 36 4.82 -9.66 17.82
C ARG A 36 5.87 -8.91 18.64
N ALA A 37 6.77 -8.20 17.98
CA ALA A 37 7.76 -7.33 18.61
C ALA A 37 7.16 -6.03 19.19
N GLY A 38 5.86 -5.78 19.01
CA GLY A 38 5.16 -4.62 19.58
C GLY A 38 5.21 -3.35 18.72
N GLY A 39 5.66 -3.44 17.46
CA GLY A 39 5.57 -2.37 16.47
C GLY A 39 4.25 -2.39 15.68
N TYR A 40 4.13 -1.48 14.72
CA TYR A 40 3.00 -1.39 13.79
C TYR A 40 3.41 -1.81 12.38
N PRO A 41 3.04 -3.01 11.92
CA PRO A 41 3.33 -3.40 10.55
C PRO A 41 2.34 -2.77 9.57
N VAL A 42 2.81 -2.51 8.36
CA VAL A 42 2.02 -2.10 7.20
C VAL A 42 2.28 -3.07 6.06
N LEU A 43 1.24 -3.81 5.65
CA LEU A 43 1.30 -4.78 4.56
C LEU A 43 1.05 -4.07 3.22
N GLY A 44 2.00 -4.14 2.28
CA GLY A 44 1.83 -3.56 0.95
C GLY A 44 1.06 -4.49 0.01
N LEU A 45 -0.14 -4.09 -0.42
CA LEU A 45 -0.99 -4.90 -1.32
C LEU A 45 -1.26 -4.24 -2.68
N ALA A 46 -0.54 -3.16 -3.00
CA ALA A 46 -0.73 -2.38 -4.23
C ALA A 46 -0.48 -3.11 -5.56
N ARG A 47 -0.06 -4.38 -5.50
CA ARG A 47 0.27 -5.25 -6.64
C ARG A 47 -0.60 -6.50 -6.72
N GLU A 48 -1.51 -6.66 -5.75
CA GLU A 48 -2.41 -7.81 -5.69
C GLU A 48 -3.72 -7.49 -6.40
N MET A 49 -4.32 -8.48 -7.06
CA MET A 49 -5.64 -8.32 -7.64
C MET A 49 -6.72 -8.30 -6.55
N PRO A 50 -7.85 -7.63 -6.76
CA PRO A 50 -8.92 -7.55 -5.75
C PRO A 50 -9.40 -8.92 -5.25
N HIS A 51 -9.44 -9.93 -6.11
CA HIS A 51 -9.87 -11.28 -5.69
C HIS A 51 -8.83 -12.04 -4.86
N GLU A 52 -7.57 -11.61 -4.85
CA GLU A 52 -6.48 -12.24 -4.10
C GLU A 52 -6.36 -11.65 -2.69
N ILE A 53 -6.70 -10.36 -2.54
CA ILE A 53 -6.58 -9.60 -1.28
C ILE A 53 -7.31 -10.28 -0.09
N PRO A 54 -8.56 -10.76 -0.21
CA PRO A 54 -9.27 -11.35 0.92
C PRO A 54 -8.56 -12.55 1.52
N GLU A 55 -7.96 -13.41 0.69
CA GLU A 55 -7.27 -14.61 1.14
C GLU A 55 -5.97 -14.26 1.87
N ILE A 56 -5.21 -13.29 1.34
CA ILE A 56 -4.00 -12.78 1.98
C ILE A 56 -4.34 -12.18 3.34
N LEU A 57 -5.38 -11.34 3.41
CA LEU A 57 -5.78 -10.69 4.66
C LEU A 57 -6.34 -11.70 5.68
N ARG A 58 -7.02 -12.75 5.23
CA ARG A 58 -7.46 -13.85 6.09
C ARG A 58 -6.27 -14.59 6.73
N GLU A 59 -5.21 -14.84 5.98
CA GLU A 59 -3.98 -15.43 6.53
C GLU A 59 -3.33 -14.50 7.56
N VAL A 60 -3.20 -13.22 7.23
CA VAL A 60 -2.64 -12.19 8.14
C VAL A 60 -3.44 -12.14 9.43
N ASP A 61 -4.76 -12.03 9.36
CA ASP A 61 -5.64 -11.94 10.53
C ASP A 61 -5.49 -13.14 11.47
N ALA A 62 -5.47 -14.35 10.91
CA ALA A 62 -5.29 -15.58 11.68
C ALA A 62 -3.95 -15.58 12.46
N ARG A 63 -2.89 -15.05 11.85
CA ARG A 63 -1.54 -15.02 12.43
C ARG A 63 -1.30 -13.84 13.36
N MET A 64 -1.99 -12.72 13.14
CA MET A 64 -1.90 -11.51 13.96
C MET A 64 -2.55 -11.69 15.33
N GLN A 65 -3.55 -12.57 15.44
CA GLN A 65 -4.25 -12.88 16.70
C GLN A 65 -4.79 -11.59 17.38
N GLY A 66 -5.41 -10.71 16.59
CA GLY A 66 -5.99 -9.45 17.06
C GLY A 66 -5.00 -8.29 17.26
N ARG A 67 -3.71 -8.47 16.94
CA ARG A 67 -2.74 -7.37 16.94
C ARG A 67 -3.02 -6.39 15.78
N PRO A 68 -2.81 -5.08 15.98
CA PRO A 68 -3.11 -4.06 14.98
C PRO A 68 -2.11 -4.12 13.80
N TYR A 69 -2.59 -3.79 12.60
CA TYR A 69 -1.78 -3.65 11.40
C TYR A 69 -2.43 -2.70 10.39
N GLY A 70 -1.61 -2.12 9.52
CA GLY A 70 -2.05 -1.33 8.38
C GLY A 70 -1.95 -2.10 7.06
N VAL A 71 -2.65 -1.60 6.05
CA VAL A 71 -2.47 -2.00 4.65
C VAL A 71 -2.13 -0.77 3.83
N ASP A 72 -1.13 -0.88 2.95
CA ASP A 72 -0.75 0.16 1.99
C ASP A 72 -1.24 -0.17 0.57
N LEU A 73 -1.83 0.86 -0.07
CA LEU A 73 -2.19 0.86 -1.48
C LEU A 73 -1.49 2.01 -2.22
N MET A 74 -1.26 1.82 -3.52
CA MET A 74 -0.73 2.88 -4.41
C MET A 74 -1.80 3.30 -5.40
N LEU A 75 -2.27 4.55 -5.29
CA LEU A 75 -3.47 5.05 -5.94
C LEU A 75 -3.20 6.35 -6.73
N PRO A 76 -2.30 6.34 -7.75
CA PRO A 76 -2.00 7.52 -8.56
C PRO A 76 -3.27 8.17 -9.16
N SER A 77 -3.27 9.49 -9.25
CA SER A 77 -4.45 10.29 -9.61
C SER A 77 -4.70 10.45 -11.11
N GLN A 78 -3.79 9.98 -11.97
CA GLN A 78 -3.89 10.09 -13.43
C GLN A 78 -3.91 8.69 -14.03
N VAL A 79 -5.03 8.01 -13.86
CA VAL A 79 -5.26 6.67 -14.42
C VAL A 79 -6.56 6.67 -15.23
N PRO A 80 -6.69 5.80 -16.25
CA PRO A 80 -7.93 5.67 -17.00
C PRO A 80 -9.05 5.11 -16.10
N PRO A 81 -10.33 5.32 -16.48
CA PRO A 81 -11.46 4.76 -15.73
C PRO A 81 -11.43 3.23 -15.66
N ARG A 82 -11.03 2.58 -16.76
CA ARG A 82 -10.92 1.12 -16.90
C ARG A 82 -9.57 0.73 -17.48
N GLY A 83 -9.15 -0.51 -17.23
CA GLY A 83 -7.92 -1.04 -17.78
C GLY A 83 -8.09 -1.52 -19.22
N ASP A 84 -7.16 -1.13 -20.09
CA ASP A 84 -7.04 -1.64 -21.47
C ASP A 84 -5.57 -1.91 -21.77
N ILE A 85 -5.13 -3.15 -21.54
CA ILE A 85 -3.72 -3.52 -21.67
C ILE A 85 -3.25 -3.51 -23.13
N ASP A 86 -4.13 -3.87 -24.07
CA ASP A 86 -3.77 -3.95 -25.48
C ASP A 86 -3.71 -2.54 -26.07
N GLY A 87 -4.64 -1.65 -25.70
CA GLY A 87 -4.56 -0.23 -26.04
C GLY A 87 -3.31 0.44 -25.48
N VAL A 88 -2.96 0.19 -24.21
CA VAL A 88 -1.72 0.71 -23.61
C VAL A 88 -0.48 0.22 -24.37
N ARG A 89 -0.43 -1.07 -24.73
CA ARG A 89 0.69 -1.64 -25.51
C ARG A 89 0.78 -1.03 -26.90
N ALA A 90 -0.35 -0.86 -27.58
CA ALA A 90 -0.40 -0.25 -28.91
C ALA A 90 0.04 1.23 -28.90
N ALA A 91 -0.18 1.94 -27.79
CA ALA A 91 0.20 3.34 -27.62
C ALA A 91 1.67 3.55 -27.20
N LEU A 92 2.45 2.49 -26.97
CA LEU A 92 3.86 2.64 -26.57
C LEU A 92 4.70 3.26 -27.69
N PRO A 93 5.44 4.36 -27.42
CA PRO A 93 6.32 4.94 -28.42
C PRO A 93 7.42 3.95 -28.85
N GLN A 94 7.61 3.81 -30.16
CA GLN A 94 8.63 2.90 -30.72
C GLN A 94 10.02 3.17 -30.15
N GLN A 95 10.38 4.45 -29.96
CA GLN A 95 11.67 4.84 -29.36
C GLN A 95 11.88 4.23 -27.96
N HIS A 96 10.83 4.11 -27.14
CA HIS A 96 10.94 3.49 -25.82
C HIS A 96 11.13 1.97 -25.93
N LEU A 97 10.46 1.32 -26.89
CA LEU A 97 10.62 -0.11 -27.14
C LEU A 97 12.05 -0.42 -27.62
N ASP A 98 12.55 0.34 -28.58
CA ASP A 98 13.89 0.21 -29.14
C ASP A 98 14.96 0.45 -28.06
N PHE A 99 14.76 1.44 -27.20
CA PHE A 99 15.66 1.71 -26.08
C PHE A 99 15.78 0.51 -25.13
N VAL A 100 14.66 -0.08 -24.70
CA VAL A 100 14.67 -1.25 -23.81
C VAL A 100 15.26 -2.47 -24.51
N ALA A 101 14.98 -2.67 -25.80
CA ALA A 101 15.59 -3.73 -26.61
C ALA A 101 17.12 -3.57 -26.70
N GLY A 102 17.60 -2.35 -26.97
CA GLY A 102 19.03 -2.04 -27.02
C GLY A 102 19.74 -2.25 -25.67
N LEU A 103 19.09 -1.94 -24.54
CA LEU A 103 19.62 -2.27 -23.22
C LEU A 103 19.78 -3.78 -23.03
N ARG A 104 18.81 -4.58 -23.49
CA ARG A 104 18.87 -6.05 -23.39
C ARG A 104 19.99 -6.63 -24.22
N GLU A 105 20.14 -6.16 -25.45
CA GLU A 105 21.23 -6.56 -26.33
C GLU A 105 22.58 -6.21 -25.72
N ARG A 106 22.77 -4.95 -25.33
CA ARG A 106 24.02 -4.43 -24.77
C ARG A 106 24.49 -5.22 -23.54
N PHE A 107 23.57 -5.65 -22.69
CA PHE A 107 23.88 -6.35 -21.44
C PHE A 107 23.60 -7.86 -21.48
N GLY A 108 23.23 -8.43 -22.63
CA GLY A 108 22.95 -9.86 -22.78
C GLY A 108 21.76 -10.35 -21.93
N VAL A 109 20.79 -9.48 -21.63
CA VAL A 109 19.65 -9.79 -20.75
C VAL A 109 18.49 -10.37 -21.55
N ARG A 110 18.07 -11.59 -21.22
CA ARG A 110 16.91 -12.21 -21.86
C ARG A 110 15.60 -11.55 -21.42
N PRO A 111 14.58 -11.49 -22.29
CA PRO A 111 13.25 -11.08 -21.90
C PRO A 111 12.66 -11.90 -20.73
N PRO A 112 11.82 -11.28 -19.88
CA PRO A 112 11.06 -12.03 -18.88
C PRO A 112 10.09 -12.98 -19.57
N VAL A 113 10.01 -14.21 -19.07
CA VAL A 113 9.13 -15.27 -19.62
C VAL A 113 7.81 -15.42 -18.86
N LYS A 114 7.69 -14.79 -17.69
CA LYS A 114 6.47 -14.81 -16.87
C LYS A 114 5.87 -13.41 -16.81
N PRO A 115 4.54 -13.28 -16.92
CA PRO A 115 3.88 -12.02 -16.64
C PRO A 115 4.01 -11.69 -15.15
N SER A 116 4.00 -10.39 -14.87
CA SER A 116 3.80 -9.81 -13.55
C SER A 116 2.64 -8.82 -13.60
N PHE A 117 2.13 -8.41 -12.44
CA PHE A 117 1.15 -7.33 -12.33
C PHE A 117 1.50 -6.12 -13.22
N PHE A 118 2.75 -5.69 -13.23
CA PHE A 118 3.21 -4.53 -14.00
C PHE A 118 3.24 -4.71 -15.52
N THR A 119 3.10 -5.94 -16.01
CA THR A 119 3.14 -6.25 -17.45
C THR A 119 1.80 -6.73 -18.00
N SER A 120 0.89 -7.14 -17.12
CA SER A 120 -0.42 -7.69 -17.49
C SER A 120 -1.59 -6.84 -17.01
N GLN A 121 -1.39 -5.92 -16.08
CA GLN A 121 -2.46 -5.09 -15.52
C GLN A 121 -2.24 -3.61 -15.83
N VAL A 122 -3.33 -2.93 -16.16
CA VAL A 122 -3.38 -1.47 -16.23
C VAL A 122 -3.99 -0.97 -14.93
N ARG A 123 -3.28 -0.08 -14.25
CA ARG A 123 -3.84 0.64 -13.11
C ARG A 123 -4.96 1.56 -13.60
N SER A 124 -6.14 1.41 -13.01
CA SER A 124 -7.37 2.13 -13.39
C SER A 124 -8.17 2.52 -12.15
N GLU A 125 -9.12 3.44 -12.30
CA GLU A 125 -10.07 3.81 -11.24
C GLU A 125 -10.87 2.59 -10.76
N GLU A 126 -11.34 1.75 -11.68
CA GLU A 126 -12.08 0.51 -11.37
C GLU A 126 -11.26 -0.49 -10.53
N LEU A 127 -9.99 -0.69 -10.89
CA LEU A 127 -9.10 -1.58 -10.14
C LEU A 127 -8.87 -1.04 -8.73
N PHE A 128 -8.60 0.26 -8.62
CA PHE A 128 -8.36 0.92 -7.35
C PHE A 128 -9.56 0.88 -6.43
N GLU A 129 -10.76 1.16 -6.94
CA GLU A 129 -11.98 1.05 -6.14
C GLU A 129 -12.19 -0.37 -5.62
N SER A 130 -11.95 -1.37 -6.48
CA SER A 130 -12.07 -2.78 -6.10
C SER A 130 -11.05 -3.17 -5.02
N GLN A 131 -9.80 -2.71 -5.10
CA GLN A 131 -8.79 -2.95 -4.06
C GLN A 131 -9.15 -2.22 -2.75
N ILE A 132 -9.60 -0.98 -2.84
CA ILE A 132 -10.04 -0.16 -1.70
C ILE A 132 -11.14 -0.88 -0.92
N GLU A 133 -12.15 -1.41 -1.62
CA GLU A 133 -13.25 -2.11 -0.95
C GLU A 133 -12.77 -3.33 -0.17
N GLN A 134 -11.87 -4.14 -0.73
CA GLN A 134 -11.33 -5.30 0.01
C GLN A 134 -10.55 -4.89 1.25
N VAL A 135 -9.74 -3.83 1.16
CA VAL A 135 -8.98 -3.32 2.31
C VAL A 135 -9.92 -2.72 3.37
N LEU A 136 -10.93 -1.96 2.95
CA LEU A 136 -11.90 -1.36 3.87
C LEU A 136 -12.78 -2.40 4.57
N ALA A 137 -13.10 -3.51 3.90
CA ALA A 137 -13.86 -4.63 4.47
C ALA A 137 -13.05 -5.50 5.45
N SER A 138 -11.71 -5.39 5.45
CA SER A 138 -10.83 -6.21 6.28
C SER A 138 -10.74 -5.77 7.76
N ASN A 139 -10.06 -6.56 8.58
CA ASN A 139 -9.76 -6.23 9.97
C ASN A 139 -8.55 -5.29 10.14
N ALA A 140 -7.90 -4.86 9.06
CA ALA A 140 -6.80 -3.91 9.14
C ALA A 140 -7.21 -2.64 9.90
N THR A 141 -6.43 -2.24 10.89
CA THR A 141 -6.70 -1.09 11.75
C THR A 141 -6.26 0.23 11.12
N GLY A 142 -5.53 0.18 10.01
CA GLY A 142 -5.14 1.37 9.27
C GLY A 142 -5.00 1.19 7.78
N VAL A 143 -5.10 2.30 7.06
CA VAL A 143 -4.94 2.37 5.60
C VAL A 143 -3.88 3.41 5.30
N ALA A 144 -2.82 2.99 4.60
CA ALA A 144 -1.77 3.84 4.12
C ALA A 144 -1.88 4.04 2.61
N THR A 145 -1.50 5.24 2.16
CA THR A 145 -1.34 5.54 0.74
C THR A 145 0.06 6.07 0.47
N ALA A 146 0.88 5.27 -0.20
CA ALA A 146 2.22 5.67 -0.63
C ALA A 146 2.21 6.72 -1.75
N ILE A 147 1.27 6.60 -2.70
CA ILE A 147 1.09 7.53 -3.82
C ILE A 147 -0.39 7.79 -4.01
N GLY A 148 -0.73 9.06 -4.21
CA GLY A 148 -2.10 9.52 -4.36
C GLY A 148 -2.78 9.75 -3.02
N LEU A 149 -3.73 10.68 -3.03
CA LEU A 149 -4.54 11.06 -1.87
C LEU A 149 -5.99 11.17 -2.38
N ARG A 150 -6.89 10.41 -1.75
CA ARG A 150 -8.30 10.30 -2.13
C ARG A 150 -9.17 10.68 -0.93
N GLN A 151 -10.00 11.71 -1.10
CA GLN A 151 -10.83 12.24 0.01
C GLN A 151 -11.87 11.21 0.45
N ASP A 152 -12.47 10.51 -0.52
CA ASP A 152 -13.48 9.49 -0.30
C ASP A 152 -12.89 8.29 0.48
N LEU A 153 -11.67 7.84 0.12
CA LEU A 153 -10.98 6.77 0.85
C LEU A 153 -10.73 7.17 2.30
N ILE A 154 -10.22 8.38 2.54
CA ILE A 154 -9.95 8.87 3.91
C ILE A 154 -11.24 8.89 4.72
N ALA A 155 -12.32 9.44 4.17
CA ALA A 155 -13.61 9.48 4.84
C ALA A 155 -14.16 8.08 5.14
N ARG A 156 -14.11 7.17 4.16
CA ARG A 156 -14.62 5.79 4.28
C ARG A 156 -13.80 4.93 5.24
N ALA A 157 -12.48 5.12 5.29
CA ALA A 157 -11.59 4.47 6.25
C ALA A 157 -11.91 4.92 7.68
N LYS A 158 -12.04 6.23 7.89
CA LYS A 158 -12.39 6.80 9.20
C LYS A 158 -13.77 6.38 9.68
N ALA A 159 -14.77 6.34 8.79
CA ALA A 159 -16.11 5.85 9.11
C ALA A 159 -16.12 4.37 9.58
N ARG A 160 -15.07 3.61 9.22
CA ARG A 160 -14.86 2.21 9.64
C ARG A 160 -13.85 2.08 10.80
N GLY A 161 -13.52 3.19 11.47
CA GLY A 161 -12.60 3.21 12.61
C GLY A 161 -11.13 2.96 12.24
N LYS A 162 -10.76 3.04 10.96
CA LYS A 162 -9.38 2.81 10.51
C LYS A 162 -8.57 4.11 10.58
N THR A 163 -7.34 4.02 11.06
CA THR A 163 -6.39 5.14 11.06
C THR A 163 -5.82 5.35 9.65
N THR A 164 -5.81 6.60 9.19
CA THR A 164 -5.32 6.95 7.85
C THR A 164 -3.87 7.45 7.87
N PHE A 165 -3.05 6.92 6.96
CA PHE A 165 -1.64 7.27 6.81
C PHE A 165 -1.38 7.77 5.39
N SER A 166 -0.56 8.81 5.23
CA SER A 166 -0.16 9.31 3.91
C SER A 166 1.34 9.53 3.86
N LEU A 167 2.03 8.93 2.89
CA LEU A 167 3.47 9.16 2.74
C LEU A 167 3.72 10.52 2.09
N ILE A 168 4.51 11.34 2.75
CA ILE A 168 4.75 12.72 2.36
C ILE A 168 6.14 12.90 1.75
N GLY A 169 6.18 13.15 0.44
CA GLY A 169 7.42 13.51 -0.27
C GLY A 169 7.72 15.02 -0.35
N SER A 170 6.80 15.90 0.06
CA SER A 170 7.01 17.36 0.02
C SER A 170 6.07 18.11 0.96
N VAL A 171 6.43 19.35 1.34
CA VAL A 171 5.58 20.25 2.17
C VAL A 171 4.19 20.45 1.55
N ARG A 172 4.12 20.55 0.22
CA ARG A 172 2.84 20.67 -0.51
C ARG A 172 1.97 19.43 -0.28
N HIS A 173 2.55 18.24 -0.28
CA HIS A 173 1.81 17.00 -0.01
C HIS A 173 1.33 16.95 1.44
N ALA A 174 2.15 17.37 2.41
CA ALA A 174 1.78 17.44 3.82
C ALA A 174 0.55 18.33 4.04
N ARG A 175 0.59 19.57 3.50
CA ARG A 175 -0.52 20.52 3.60
C ARG A 175 -1.81 19.97 3.02
N LYS A 176 -1.72 19.29 1.86
CA LYS A 176 -2.88 18.64 1.23
C LYS A 176 -3.41 17.51 2.12
N ALA A 177 -2.56 16.61 2.62
CA ALA A 177 -2.98 15.52 3.48
C ALA A 177 -3.65 16.01 4.78
N LEU A 178 -3.09 17.05 5.42
CA LEU A 178 -3.70 17.70 6.60
C LEU A 178 -5.07 18.29 6.28
N ALA A 179 -5.20 19.02 5.18
CA ALA A 179 -6.47 19.62 4.77
C ALA A 179 -7.55 18.56 4.47
N MET A 180 -7.14 17.38 4.00
CA MET A 180 -8.02 16.23 3.76
C MET A 180 -8.33 15.44 5.04
N GLY A 181 -7.65 15.74 6.14
CA GLY A 181 -7.86 15.15 7.45
C GLY A 181 -7.16 13.81 7.66
N VAL A 182 -6.01 13.56 7.01
CA VAL A 182 -5.20 12.36 7.29
C VAL A 182 -4.73 12.35 8.75
N ASP A 183 -4.71 11.19 9.40
CA ASP A 183 -4.34 11.07 10.82
C ASP A 183 -2.83 11.06 11.07
N VAL A 184 -2.06 10.43 10.18
CA VAL A 184 -0.60 10.26 10.28
C VAL A 184 0.08 10.57 8.94
N LEU A 185 1.18 11.33 8.98
CA LEU A 185 1.96 11.77 7.83
C LEU A 185 3.38 11.18 7.82
#